data_AF-A0A9X4LDH4-F1
#
_entry.id   AF-A0A9X4LDH4-F1
#
_cell.length_a   1.000
_cell.length_b   1.000
_cell.length_c   1.000
_cell.angle_alpha   90.00
_cell.angle_beta   90.00
_cell.angle_gamma   90.00
#
_symmetry.space_group_name_H-M   'P 1'
#
loop_
_entity.id
_entity.type
_entity.pdbx_description
1 polymer ?
#
loop_
_entity_poly.entity_id
_entity_poly.type
_entity_poly.pdbx_seq_one_letter_code
_entity_poly.pdbx_strand_id
1 'polypeptide(L)'
;MWLTSPAELPSGSPGKRAARRLLCTAEHLTARADGGSSSAMNIAAACLHCNRTRHRRKHPPDVGWYRQEVAVRMARHGWHPAWVHRMCTGGAPIPSYRLTY
;
A
#
# COMPACT_ATOMS: atom_id res chain seq x y z
N MET A 1 2.04 7.37 -4.20
CA MET A 1 0.86 7.67 -3.37
C MET A 1 0.54 9.13 -3.57
N TRP A 2 -0.65 9.59 -3.20
CA TRP A 2 -1.03 11.00 -3.31
C TRP A 2 -1.61 11.49 -1.99
N LEU A 3 -1.40 12.75 -1.66
CA LEU A 3 -1.84 13.32 -0.38
C LEU A 3 -3.21 13.99 -0.51
N THR A 4 -3.41 14.79 -1.55
CA THR A 4 -4.58 15.66 -1.69
C THR A 4 -5.46 15.26 -2.88
N SER A 5 -4.86 14.88 -4.02
CA SER A 5 -5.61 14.55 -5.24
C SER A 5 -4.97 13.40 -6.04
N PRO A 6 -5.78 12.52 -6.66
CA PRO A 6 -5.29 11.53 -7.63
C PRO A 6 -4.49 12.12 -8.80
N ALA A 7 -4.65 13.42 -9.08
CA ALA A 7 -3.89 14.12 -10.12
C ALA A 7 -2.39 14.26 -9.81
N GLU A 8 -1.96 14.02 -8.57
CA GLU A 8 -0.54 13.94 -8.19
C GLU A 8 0.13 12.66 -8.72
N LEU A 9 -0.65 11.67 -9.16
CA LEU A 9 -0.10 10.46 -9.77
C LEU A 9 0.36 10.72 -11.20
N PRO A 10 1.38 10.00 -11.70
CA PRO A 10 1.86 10.15 -13.07
C PRO A 10 0.75 9.98 -14.11
N SER A 11 0.90 10.65 -15.26
CA SER A 11 0.01 10.48 -16.42
C SER A 11 -0.11 9.00 -16.82
N GLY A 12 -1.31 8.58 -17.22
CA GLY A 12 -1.63 7.16 -17.45
C GLY A 12 -2.13 6.42 -16.20
N SER A 13 -2.30 7.13 -15.07
CA SER A 13 -3.00 6.61 -13.91
C SER A 13 -4.46 6.28 -14.19
N PRO A 14 -4.98 5.18 -13.64
CA PRO A 14 -6.38 4.85 -13.84
C PRO A 14 -7.27 5.89 -13.15
N GLY A 15 -8.56 5.90 -13.53
CA GLY A 15 -9.51 6.86 -13.01
C GLY A 15 -9.59 6.92 -11.47
N LYS A 16 -10.14 8.02 -10.94
CA LYS A 16 -10.19 8.35 -9.50
C LYS A 16 -10.54 7.17 -8.59
N ARG A 17 -11.51 6.32 -8.98
CA ARG A 17 -11.93 5.14 -8.21
C ARG A 17 -10.81 4.13 -7.99
N ALA A 18 -10.03 3.82 -9.02
CA ALA A 18 -8.91 2.89 -8.94
C ALA A 18 -7.72 3.53 -8.19
N ALA A 19 -7.43 4.81 -8.47
CA ALA A 19 -6.37 5.56 -7.80
C ALA A 19 -6.61 5.78 -6.30
N ARG A 20 -7.86 5.71 -5.82
CA ARG A 20 -8.21 5.85 -4.40
C ARG A 20 -7.49 4.87 -3.49
N ARG A 21 -7.07 3.73 -4.02
CA ARG A 21 -6.28 2.72 -3.31
C ARG A 21 -4.91 3.26 -2.86
N LEU A 22 -4.37 4.24 -3.57
CA LEU A 22 -3.06 4.86 -3.34
C LEU A 22 -3.13 6.20 -2.57
N LEU A 23 -4.31 6.58 -2.07
CA LEU A 23 -4.45 7.74 -1.16
C LEU A 23 -3.55 7.54 0.05
N CYS A 24 -2.71 8.52 0.35
CA CYS A 24 -1.90 8.57 1.55
C CYS A 24 -2.80 8.79 2.77
N THR A 25 -2.65 7.95 3.80
CA THR A 25 -3.36 8.04 5.06
C THR A 25 -2.38 7.89 6.22
N ALA A 26 -2.77 8.39 7.39
CA ALA A 26 -2.07 8.13 8.64
C ALA A 26 -2.48 6.75 9.18
N GLU A 27 -1.50 5.87 9.39
CA GLU A 27 -1.68 4.57 10.03
C GLU A 27 -1.07 4.60 11.43
N HIS A 28 -1.81 4.11 12.42
CA HIS A 28 -1.30 3.95 13.77
C HIS A 28 -0.52 2.63 13.88
N LEU A 29 0.73 2.68 14.32
CA LEU A 29 1.56 1.49 14.51
C LEU A 29 0.99 0.61 15.64
N THR A 30 0.75 1.23 16.79
CA THR A 30 -0.10 0.71 17.87
C THR A 30 -1.47 1.35 17.76
N ALA A 31 -2.54 0.54 17.70
CA ALA A 31 -3.89 1.05 17.55
C ALA A 31 -4.29 1.92 18.76
N ARG A 32 -5.09 2.96 18.52
CA ARG A 32 -5.59 3.84 19.60
C ARG A 32 -6.42 3.08 20.64
N ALA A 33 -7.18 2.07 20.21
CA ALA A 33 -7.94 1.20 21.11
C ALA A 33 -7.05 0.39 22.06
N ASP A 34 -5.81 0.11 21.64
CA ASP A 34 -4.81 -0.62 22.43
C ASP A 34 -3.87 0.35 23.18
N GLY A 35 -4.26 1.62 23.34
CA GLY A 35 -3.48 2.64 24.05
C GLY A 35 -2.44 3.37 23.19
N GLY A 36 -2.44 3.17 21.87
CA GLY A 36 -1.52 3.86 20.96
C GLY A 36 -1.72 5.38 20.94
N SER A 37 -0.62 6.13 21.02
CA SER A 37 -0.63 7.60 20.98
C SER A 37 -0.80 8.16 19.57
N SER A 38 -1.23 9.42 19.44
CA SER A 38 -1.23 10.14 18.15
C SER A 38 0.10 10.88 17.88
N SER A 39 1.17 10.47 18.56
CA SER A 39 2.51 11.04 18.34
C SER A 39 3.08 10.62 16.99
N ALA A 40 3.93 11.46 16.40
CA ALA A 40 4.58 11.15 15.13
C ALA A 40 5.37 9.82 15.15
N MET A 41 5.87 9.40 16.32
CA MET A 41 6.57 8.12 16.47
C MET A 41 5.65 6.90 16.32
N ASN A 42 4.35 7.06 16.56
CA ASN A 42 3.34 5.99 16.44
C ASN A 42 2.50 6.11 15.16
N ILE A 43 2.80 7.10 14.30
CA ILE A 43 2.06 7.33 13.05
C ILE A 43 2.98 7.11 11.86
N ALA A 44 2.60 6.19 10.99
CA ALA A 44 3.25 5.96 9.70
C ALA A 44 2.38 6.48 8.56
N ALA A 45 3.01 7.00 7.50
CA ALA A 45 2.32 7.22 6.23
C ALA A 45 2.13 5.87 5.53
N ALA A 46 0.89 5.55 5.17
CA ALA A 46 0.55 4.34 4.43
C ALA A 46 -0.50 4.64 3.36
N CYS A 47 -0.57 3.84 2.30
CA CYS A 47 -1.71 3.99 1.40
C CYS A 47 -2.99 3.41 2.02
N LEU A 48 -4.14 3.90 1.56
CA LEU A 48 -5.45 3.44 1.98
C LEU A 48 -5.60 1.91 1.88
N HIS A 49 -4.96 1.27 0.90
CA HIS A 49 -4.97 -0.19 0.80
C HIS A 49 -4.28 -0.89 1.96
N CYS A 50 -3.05 -0.48 2.27
CA CYS A 50 -2.26 -1.09 3.34
C CYS A 50 -3.01 -0.91 4.66
N ASN A 51 -3.33 0.34 4.98
CA ASN A 51 -4.03 0.69 6.20
C ASN A 51 -5.34 -0.11 6.36
N ARG A 52 -6.22 -0.12 5.33
CA ARG A 52 -7.46 -0.92 5.38
C ARG A 52 -7.21 -2.43 5.46
N THR A 53 -6.20 -2.96 4.77
CA THR A 53 -5.96 -4.40 4.76
C THR A 53 -5.46 -4.91 6.10
N ARG A 54 -4.62 -4.13 6.78
CA ARG A 54 -4.16 -4.45 8.14
C ARG A 54 -5.33 -4.43 9.12
N HIS A 55 -6.13 -3.37 9.12
CA HIS A 55 -7.19 -3.15 10.10
C HIS A 55 -8.50 -3.89 9.81
N ARG A 56 -8.70 -4.45 8.61
CA ARG A 56 -9.83 -5.35 8.33
C ARG A 56 -9.67 -6.73 8.97
N ARG A 57 -8.47 -7.09 9.43
CA ARG A 57 -8.22 -8.35 10.12
C ARG A 57 -8.76 -8.25 11.54
N LYS A 58 -9.38 -9.32 12.03
CA LYS A 58 -9.91 -9.40 13.41
C LYS A 58 -8.83 -9.07 14.45
N HIS A 59 -7.61 -9.54 14.20
CA HIS A 59 -6.42 -9.18 14.96
C HIS A 59 -5.39 -8.61 13.97
N PRO A 60 -5.23 -7.27 13.93
CA PRO A 60 -4.22 -6.63 13.10
C PRO A 60 -2.84 -7.23 13.41
N PRO A 61 -2.07 -7.67 12.41
CA PRO A 61 -0.74 -8.18 12.65
C PRO A 61 0.16 -7.09 13.23
N ASP A 62 1.19 -7.55 13.94
CA ASP A 62 2.33 -6.72 14.32
C ASP A 62 2.88 -5.96 13.09
N VAL A 63 3.36 -4.75 13.33
CA VAL A 63 3.87 -3.85 12.28
C VAL A 63 5.03 -4.48 11.52
N GLY A 64 5.96 -5.13 12.23
CA GLY A 64 7.12 -5.77 11.63
C GLY A 64 6.71 -6.93 10.72
N TRP A 65 5.80 -7.78 11.19
CA TRP A 65 5.28 -8.89 10.40
C TRP A 65 4.47 -8.40 9.19
N TYR A 66 3.63 -7.38 9.38
CA TYR A 66 2.85 -6.79 8.30
C TYR A 66 3.74 -6.18 7.21
N ARG A 67 4.78 -5.44 7.62
CA ARG A 67 5.77 -4.88 6.68
C ARG A 67 6.44 -5.97 5.85
N GLN A 68 6.83 -7.09 6.46
CA GLN A 68 7.42 -8.22 5.76
C GLN A 68 6.42 -8.86 4.77
N GLU A 69 5.17 -9.10 5.18
CA GLU A 69 4.13 -9.64 4.31
C GLU A 69 3.91 -8.73 3.07
N VAL A 70 3.79 -7.42 3.31
CA VAL A 70 3.64 -6.43 2.23
C VAL A 70 4.85 -6.46 1.31
N ALA A 71 6.07 -6.46 1.85
CA ALA A 71 7.30 -6.51 1.05
C ALA A 71 7.37 -7.75 0.16
N VAL A 72 7.08 -8.94 0.71
CA VAL A 72 7.06 -10.20 -0.05
C VAL A 72 6.01 -10.17 -1.17
N ARG A 73 4.81 -9.65 -0.89
CA ARG A 73 3.76 -9.54 -1.91
C ARG A 73 4.05 -8.47 -2.96
N MET A 74 4.68 -7.37 -2.58
CA MET A 74 5.14 -6.33 -3.50
C MET A 74 6.19 -6.87 -4.46
N ALA A 75 7.16 -7.64 -3.96
CA ALA A 75 8.20 -8.27 -4.78
C ALA A 75 7.64 -9.25 -5.83
N ARG A 76 6.48 -9.84 -5.56
CA ARG A 76 5.75 -10.75 -6.47
C ARG A 76 4.66 -10.05 -7.28
N HIS A 77 4.57 -8.73 -7.23
CA HIS A 77 3.51 -7.92 -7.87
C HIS A 77 2.07 -8.32 -7.46
N GLY A 78 1.90 -8.94 -6.29
CA GLY A 78 0.63 -9.47 -5.81
C GLY A 78 -0.10 -8.56 -4.80
N TRP A 79 0.50 -7.42 -4.42
CA TRP A 79 -0.10 -6.50 -3.44
C TRP A 79 -0.96 -5.43 -4.08
N HIS A 80 -0.48 -4.85 -5.18
CA HIS A 80 -1.18 -3.82 -5.93
C HIS A 80 -1.53 -4.32 -7.33
N PRO A 81 -2.53 -3.72 -8.01
CA PRO A 81 -2.80 -4.04 -9.40
C PRO A 81 -1.60 -3.71 -10.31
N ALA A 82 -1.47 -4.42 -11.44
CA ALA A 82 -0.36 -4.27 -12.38
C ALA A 82 -0.07 -2.82 -12.80
N TRP A 83 -1.10 -1.97 -12.93
CA TRP A 83 -0.91 -0.56 -13.30
C TRP A 83 -0.06 0.21 -12.28
N VAL A 84 -0.11 -0.15 -10.99
CA VAL A 84 0.72 0.48 -9.94
C VAL A 84 2.18 0.11 -10.13
N HIS A 85 2.45 -1.16 -10.44
CA HIS A 85 3.80 -1.66 -10.67
C HIS A 85 4.43 -1.03 -11.92
N ARG A 86 3.64 -0.80 -12.98
CA ARG A 86 4.10 -0.07 -14.18
C ARG A 86 4.51 1.38 -13.90
N MET A 87 3.92 2.04 -12.90
CA MET A 87 4.29 3.40 -12.51
C MET A 87 5.62 3.45 -11.75
N CYS A 88 5.90 2.45 -10.91
CA CYS A 88 7.11 2.41 -10.11
C CYS A 88 8.35 1.97 -10.89
N THR A 89 8.17 1.32 -12.05
CA THR A 89 9.26 0.70 -12.84
C THR A 89 9.77 1.57 -13.99
N GLY A 90 9.35 2.83 -14.09
CA GLY A 90 9.91 3.77 -15.08
C GLY A 90 9.82 3.29 -16.53
N GLY A 91 8.76 2.54 -16.89
CA GLY A 91 8.55 2.06 -18.26
C GLY A 91 9.35 0.81 -18.65
N ALA A 92 10.08 0.16 -17.75
CA ALA A 92 10.67 -1.14 -18.06
C ALA A 92 9.58 -2.22 -18.17
N PRO A 93 9.59 -3.07 -19.22
CA PRO A 93 8.60 -4.11 -19.40
C PRO A 93 8.64 -5.11 -18.24
N ILE A 94 7.47 -5.48 -17.74
CA ILE A 94 7.29 -6.52 -16.71
C ILE A 94 7.82 -7.83 -17.31
N PRO A 95 8.79 -8.54 -16.69
CA PRO A 95 9.15 -9.88 -17.13
C PRO A 95 7.93 -10.77 -16.88
N SER A 96 7.33 -11.26 -17.96
CA SER A 96 6.29 -12.28 -17.89
C SER A 96 6.96 -13.60 -17.50
N TYR A 97 7.26 -13.81 -16.23
CA TYR A 97 7.56 -15.15 -15.76
C TYR A 97 6.24 -15.93 -15.74
N ARG A 98 5.93 -16.62 -16.84
CA ARG A 98 5.04 -17.77 -16.79
C ARG A 98 5.75 -18.78 -15.88
N LEU A 99 5.22 -18.98 -14.68
CA LEU A 99 5.47 -20.21 -13.95
C LEU A 99 4.74 -21.31 -14.72
N THR A 100 5.45 -21.99 -15.61
CA THR A 100 5.07 -23.33 -16.04
C THR A 100 5.24 -24.23 -14.83
N TYR A 101 4.12 -24.75 -14.33
CA TYR A 101 4.07 -25.95 -13.50
C TYR A 101 3.98 -27.16 -14.44
#